data_AF-A0A0S4WKY1-F1
#
_entry.id   AF-A0A0S4WKY1-F1
#
_cell.length_a   1.000
_cell.length_b   1.000
_cell.length_c   1.000
_cell.angle_alpha   90.00
_cell.angle_beta   90.00
_cell.angle_gamma   90.00
#
_symmetry.space_group_name_H-M   'P 1'
#
loop_
_entity.id
_entity.type
_entity.pdbx_description
1 polymer ?
#
loop_
_entity_poly.entity_id
_entity_poly.type
_entity_poly.pdbx_seq_one_letter_code
_entity_poly.pdbx_strand_id
1 'polypeptide(L)'
;MIASIGPFWDANETWLVLGVGLLLVAFPAAHGAILGALYFPVALMLFGLILRGVAFDFRVKARAHHKPWWNRAFYAGSVIATVSQGVMLGFYITGFRYTPINVVFAFCTAAGLTAGYLLLGATWLIMKTEGALQLRAVQWARGSLWFTALGVAAVSLATPWVSARVFDKWFALPNLILLAPVPLVTVALFGLIDWVLRRLPQQIGKGDEHLVWAPFVGTAAIFLLAFNGLAYSLFPYLVVDRLDIWQAASAPESLQFMLVGVVIVLPTIVAYTIYAYKVFHGKATELRYY
;
A
#
# COMPACT_ATOMS: atom_id res chain seq x y z
N MET A 1 2.56 1.36 -19.92
CA MET A 1 2.12 0.98 -18.55
C MET A 1 2.99 -0.13 -17.97
N ILE A 2 2.89 -1.39 -18.44
CA ILE A 2 3.64 -2.52 -17.85
C ILE A 2 5.17 -2.33 -17.86
N ALA A 3 5.73 -1.75 -18.92
CA ALA A 3 7.16 -1.42 -18.98
C ALA A 3 7.64 -0.47 -17.87
N SER A 4 6.76 0.39 -17.35
CA SER A 4 7.12 1.39 -16.32
C SER A 4 7.35 0.79 -14.93
N ILE A 5 6.86 -0.43 -14.69
CA ILE A 5 6.99 -1.13 -13.40
C ILE A 5 7.96 -2.31 -13.47
N GLY A 6 8.36 -2.74 -14.66
CA GLY A 6 9.15 -3.97 -14.85
C GLY A 6 10.44 -4.03 -14.02
N PRO A 7 11.30 -2.99 -14.04
CA PRO A 7 12.54 -3.02 -13.25
C PRO A 7 12.36 -3.04 -11.74
N PHE A 8 11.16 -2.71 -11.24
CA PHE A 8 10.89 -2.50 -9.81
C PHE A 8 9.96 -3.55 -9.22
N TRP A 9 9.22 -4.29 -10.05
CA TRP A 9 8.13 -5.14 -9.59
C TRP A 9 8.63 -6.28 -8.68
N ASP A 10 9.62 -7.06 -9.13
CA ASP A 10 10.22 -8.14 -8.33
C ASP A 10 10.78 -7.63 -7.00
N ALA A 11 11.51 -6.51 -7.04
CA ALA A 11 12.09 -5.87 -5.87
C ALA A 11 11.03 -5.32 -4.89
N ASN A 12 9.82 -5.05 -5.36
CA ASN A 12 8.73 -4.62 -4.48
C ASN A 12 8.08 -5.81 -3.75
N GLU A 13 8.06 -7.00 -4.36
CA GLU A 13 7.53 -8.21 -3.69
C GLU A 13 8.43 -8.69 -2.55
N THR A 14 9.75 -8.46 -2.64
CA THR A 14 10.69 -8.84 -1.56
C THR A 14 10.39 -8.14 -0.25
N TRP A 15 9.82 -6.93 -0.26
CA TRP A 15 9.41 -6.23 0.97
C TRP A 15 8.29 -6.95 1.73
N LEU A 16 7.34 -7.54 1.01
CA LEU A 16 6.26 -8.32 1.61
C LEU A 16 6.82 -9.59 2.26
N VAL A 17 7.69 -10.30 1.55
CA VAL A 17 8.34 -11.53 2.05
C VAL A 17 9.19 -11.22 3.29
N LEU A 18 9.96 -10.14 3.25
CA LEU A 18 10.76 -9.68 4.39
C LEU A 18 9.87 -9.35 5.59
N GLY A 19 8.76 -8.64 5.39
CA GLY A 19 7.83 -8.31 6.47
C GLY A 19 7.24 -9.55 7.16
N VAL A 20 6.80 -10.54 6.37
CA VAL A 20 6.27 -11.81 6.90
C VAL A 20 7.37 -12.61 7.61
N GLY A 21 8.57 -12.70 7.03
CA GLY A 21 9.71 -13.39 7.63
C GLY A 21 10.16 -12.76 8.94
N LEU A 22 10.23 -11.42 9.01
CA LEU A 22 10.54 -10.70 10.24
C LEU A 22 9.47 -10.95 11.32
N LEU A 23 8.19 -10.91 10.95
CA LEU A 23 7.10 -11.21 11.89
C LEU A 23 7.21 -12.65 12.44
N LEU A 24 7.51 -13.62 11.58
CA LEU A 24 7.69 -15.03 11.97
C LEU A 24 8.82 -15.20 12.99
N VAL A 25 9.99 -14.62 12.71
CA VAL A 25 11.18 -14.86 13.53
C VAL A 25 11.18 -13.99 14.79
N ALA A 26 10.65 -12.76 14.72
CA ALA A 26 10.66 -11.83 15.85
C ALA A 26 9.47 -12.06 16.79
N PHE A 27 8.31 -12.44 16.22
CA PHE A 27 7.06 -12.58 16.94
C PHE A 27 6.28 -13.85 16.54
N PRO A 28 6.84 -15.05 16.76
CA PRO A 28 6.27 -16.31 16.25
C PRO A 28 4.84 -16.57 16.73
N ALA A 29 4.52 -16.23 17.99
CA ALA A 29 3.18 -16.39 18.53
C ALA A 29 2.16 -15.46 17.84
N ALA A 30 2.54 -14.20 17.60
CA ALA A 30 1.71 -13.26 16.85
C ALA A 30 1.57 -13.70 15.38
N HIS A 31 2.65 -14.14 14.74
CA HIS A 31 2.63 -14.67 13.38
C HIS A 31 1.61 -15.81 13.24
N GLY A 32 1.65 -16.81 14.14
CA GLY A 32 0.71 -17.92 14.14
C GLY A 32 -0.74 -17.48 14.33
N ALA A 33 -1.00 -16.59 15.29
CA ALA A 33 -2.34 -16.06 15.55
C ALA A 33 -2.90 -15.24 14.37
N ILE A 34 -2.09 -14.38 13.76
CA ILE A 34 -2.49 -13.51 12.64
C ILE A 34 -2.76 -14.35 11.39
N LEU A 35 -1.83 -15.22 10.99
CA LEU A 35 -2.03 -16.07 9.81
C LEU A 35 -3.12 -17.13 10.01
N GLY A 36 -3.31 -17.61 11.24
CA GLY A 36 -4.43 -18.50 11.56
C GLY A 36 -5.78 -17.81 11.37
N ALA A 37 -5.92 -16.58 11.91
CA ALA A 37 -7.16 -15.81 11.76
C ALA A 37 -7.39 -15.32 10.32
N LEU A 38 -6.32 -15.01 9.58
CA LEU A 38 -6.38 -14.46 8.23
C LEU A 38 -6.06 -15.49 7.14
N TYR A 39 -6.18 -16.78 7.43
CA TYR A 39 -5.78 -17.86 6.51
C TYR A 39 -6.37 -17.69 5.11
N PHE A 40 -7.69 -17.50 5.01
CA PHE A 40 -8.37 -17.39 3.73
C PHE A 40 -8.00 -16.11 2.95
N PRO A 41 -8.05 -14.90 3.53
CA PRO A 41 -7.53 -13.70 2.87
C PRO A 41 -6.08 -13.81 2.40
N VAL A 42 -5.20 -14.41 3.22
CA VAL A 42 -3.78 -14.61 2.87
C VAL A 42 -3.64 -15.58 1.68
N ALA A 43 -4.36 -16.70 1.70
CA ALA A 43 -4.36 -17.66 0.59
C ALA A 43 -4.83 -17.02 -0.72
N LEU A 44 -5.91 -16.22 -0.67
CA LEU A 44 -6.38 -15.45 -1.83
C LEU A 44 -5.34 -14.42 -2.30
N MET A 45 -4.71 -13.71 -1.37
CA MET A 45 -3.66 -12.75 -1.70
C MET A 45 -2.51 -13.43 -2.44
N LEU A 46 -2.02 -14.58 -1.94
CA LEU A 46 -0.97 -15.35 -2.59
C LEU A 46 -1.37 -15.81 -4.00
N PHE A 47 -2.61 -16.28 -4.18
CA PHE A 47 -3.13 -16.61 -5.51
C PHE A 47 -3.12 -15.40 -6.44
N GLY A 48 -3.53 -14.22 -5.96
CA GLY A 48 -3.49 -12.97 -6.72
C GLY A 48 -2.07 -12.56 -7.10
N LEU A 49 -1.10 -12.70 -6.20
CA LEU A 49 0.31 -12.43 -6.45
C LEU A 49 0.91 -13.39 -7.49
N ILE A 50 0.64 -14.68 -7.38
CA ILE A 50 1.07 -15.69 -8.37
C ILE A 50 0.49 -15.36 -9.74
N LEU A 51 -0.81 -15.09 -9.82
CA LEU A 51 -1.47 -14.75 -11.08
C LEU A 51 -0.87 -13.49 -11.72
N ARG A 52 -0.52 -12.49 -10.90
CA ARG A 52 0.15 -11.26 -11.34
C ARG A 52 1.52 -11.54 -11.94
N GLY A 53 2.37 -12.32 -11.25
CA GLY A 53 3.71 -12.66 -11.72
C GLY A 53 3.70 -13.49 -13.00
N VAL A 54 2.88 -14.54 -13.03
CA VAL A 54 2.71 -15.36 -14.25
C VAL A 54 2.21 -14.51 -15.42
N ALA A 55 1.22 -13.64 -15.19
CA ALA A 55 0.71 -12.78 -16.24
C ALA A 55 1.76 -11.79 -16.76
N PHE A 56 2.64 -11.28 -15.91
CA PHE A 56 3.70 -10.36 -16.31
C PHE A 56 4.69 -11.03 -17.28
N ASP A 57 5.23 -12.20 -16.91
CA ASP A 57 6.21 -12.94 -17.71
C ASP A 57 5.61 -13.49 -19.01
N PHE A 58 4.41 -14.09 -18.94
CA PHE A 58 3.80 -14.71 -20.10
C PHE A 58 3.30 -13.67 -21.11
N ARG A 59 2.89 -12.48 -20.67
CA ARG A 59 2.48 -11.42 -21.59
C ARG A 59 3.60 -10.97 -22.52
N VAL A 60 4.85 -10.98 -22.06
CA VAL A 60 6.02 -10.62 -22.89
C VAL A 60 6.21 -11.67 -24.00
N LYS A 61 6.02 -12.95 -23.68
CA LYS A 61 6.20 -14.08 -24.60
C LYS A 61 4.97 -14.41 -25.46
N ALA A 62 3.79 -13.89 -25.10
CA ALA A 62 2.53 -14.23 -25.75
C ALA A 62 2.37 -13.61 -27.15
N ARG A 63 1.83 -14.40 -28.09
CA ARG A 63 1.34 -13.90 -29.39
C ARG A 63 0.27 -12.83 -29.19
N ALA A 64 0.14 -11.90 -30.13
CA ALA A 64 -0.74 -10.73 -30.03
C ALA A 64 -2.19 -11.05 -29.58
N HIS A 65 -2.77 -12.14 -30.07
CA HIS A 65 -4.13 -12.58 -29.73
C HIS A 65 -4.31 -13.00 -28.25
N HIS A 66 -3.25 -13.46 -27.58
CA HIS A 66 -3.30 -13.91 -26.18
C HIS A 66 -2.96 -12.80 -25.18
N LYS A 67 -2.38 -11.68 -25.62
CA LYS A 67 -2.03 -10.55 -24.74
C LYS A 67 -3.22 -9.98 -23.94
N PRO A 68 -4.46 -9.88 -24.48
CA PRO A 68 -5.61 -9.41 -23.71
C PRO A 68 -5.98 -10.32 -22.52
N TRP A 69 -5.82 -11.64 -22.67
CA TRP A 69 -6.06 -12.59 -21.59
C TRP A 69 -5.10 -12.39 -20.43
N TRP A 70 -3.81 -12.21 -20.72
CA TRP A 70 -2.80 -11.90 -19.70
C TRP A 70 -2.99 -10.53 -19.06
N ASN A 71 -3.47 -9.53 -19.80
CA ASN A 71 -3.85 -8.24 -19.20
C ASN A 71 -4.99 -8.40 -18.18
N ARG A 72 -6.00 -9.22 -18.50
CA ARG A 72 -7.13 -9.51 -17.60
C ARG A 72 -6.67 -10.29 -16.37
N ALA A 73 -5.79 -11.27 -16.54
CA ALA A 73 -5.18 -12.02 -15.44
C ALA A 73 -4.38 -11.10 -14.50
N PHE A 74 -3.54 -10.21 -15.06
CA PHE A 74 -2.78 -9.23 -14.29
C PHE A 74 -3.69 -8.30 -13.49
N TYR A 75 -4.77 -7.80 -14.12
CA TYR A 75 -5.79 -6.98 -13.46
C TYR A 75 -6.48 -7.74 -12.32
N ALA A 76 -6.99 -8.95 -12.60
CA ALA A 76 -7.68 -9.77 -11.61
C ALA A 76 -6.76 -10.12 -10.42
N GLY A 77 -5.51 -10.52 -10.68
CA GLY A 77 -4.53 -10.82 -9.63
C GLY A 77 -4.23 -9.60 -8.75
N SER A 78 -4.10 -8.42 -9.37
CA SER A 78 -3.91 -7.16 -8.64
C SER A 78 -5.13 -6.79 -7.79
N VAL A 79 -6.35 -6.96 -8.30
CA VAL A 79 -7.58 -6.70 -7.52
C VAL A 79 -7.70 -7.70 -6.37
N ILE A 80 -7.49 -8.99 -6.61
CA ILE A 80 -7.55 -10.01 -5.56
C ILE A 80 -6.55 -9.70 -4.44
N ALA A 81 -5.29 -9.41 -4.78
CA ALA A 81 -4.26 -9.12 -3.79
C ALA A 81 -4.61 -7.90 -2.93
N THR A 82 -5.09 -6.82 -3.56
CA THR A 82 -5.37 -5.55 -2.88
C THR A 82 -6.64 -5.60 -2.03
N VAL A 83 -7.69 -6.26 -2.53
CA VAL A 83 -8.91 -6.52 -1.75
C VAL A 83 -8.60 -7.41 -0.55
N SER A 84 -7.86 -8.50 -0.74
CA SER A 84 -7.42 -9.37 0.36
C SER A 84 -6.66 -8.58 1.43
N GLN A 85 -5.70 -7.76 1.02
CA GLN A 85 -4.90 -6.96 1.96
C GLN A 85 -5.75 -5.97 2.77
N GLY A 86 -6.74 -5.33 2.14
CA GLY A 86 -7.61 -4.40 2.87
C GLY A 86 -8.64 -5.11 3.77
N VAL A 87 -9.13 -6.29 3.37
CA VAL A 87 -9.95 -7.15 4.25
C VAL A 87 -9.13 -7.58 5.47
N MET A 88 -7.87 -7.99 5.26
CA MET A 88 -6.94 -8.35 6.34
C MET A 88 -6.75 -7.18 7.30
N LEU A 89 -6.53 -5.96 6.78
CA LEU A 89 -6.35 -4.76 7.59
C LEU A 89 -7.60 -4.44 8.43
N GLY A 90 -8.79 -4.54 7.83
CA GLY A 90 -10.04 -4.32 8.54
C GLY A 90 -10.26 -5.32 9.67
N PHE A 91 -10.06 -6.61 9.42
CA PHE A 91 -10.16 -7.62 10.48
C PHE A 91 -9.08 -7.48 11.55
N TYR A 92 -7.89 -7.02 11.18
CA TYR A 92 -6.82 -6.74 12.12
C TYR A 92 -7.21 -5.63 13.11
N ILE A 93 -7.74 -4.51 12.61
CA ILE A 93 -8.22 -3.37 13.43
C ILE A 93 -9.32 -3.81 14.41
N THR A 94 -10.20 -4.72 13.98
CA THR A 94 -11.32 -5.22 14.78
C THR A 94 -10.96 -6.40 15.70
N GLY A 95 -9.69 -6.77 15.78
CA GLY A 95 -9.21 -7.88 16.61
C GLY A 95 -9.72 -9.26 16.19
N PHE A 96 -9.91 -9.46 14.88
CA PHE A 96 -10.36 -10.71 14.25
C PHE A 96 -11.77 -11.15 14.67
N ARG A 97 -12.62 -10.21 15.11
CA ARG A 97 -14.00 -10.49 15.49
C ARG A 97 -14.89 -10.53 14.25
N TYR A 98 -15.50 -11.67 13.97
CA TYR A 98 -16.43 -11.86 12.84
C TYR A 98 -17.86 -11.46 13.23
N THR A 99 -18.16 -10.17 13.08
CA THR A 99 -19.52 -9.64 13.20
C THR A 99 -19.95 -9.00 11.89
N PRO A 100 -21.26 -8.88 11.59
CA PRO A 100 -21.72 -8.24 10.35
C PRO A 100 -21.14 -6.83 10.13
N ILE A 101 -21.06 -6.02 11.19
CA ILE A 101 -20.48 -4.68 11.13
C ILE A 101 -18.97 -4.70 10.83
N ASN A 102 -18.22 -5.64 11.40
CA ASN A 102 -16.78 -5.78 11.16
C ASN A 102 -16.49 -6.28 9.75
N VAL A 103 -17.34 -7.17 9.21
CA VAL A 103 -17.25 -7.62 7.82
C VAL A 103 -17.47 -6.43 6.88
N VAL A 104 -18.51 -5.63 7.10
CA VAL A 104 -18.76 -4.41 6.31
C VAL A 104 -17.57 -3.45 6.41
N PHE A 105 -17.07 -3.20 7.62
CA PHE A 105 -15.89 -2.36 7.84
C PHE A 105 -14.64 -2.90 7.09
N ALA A 106 -14.42 -4.21 7.08
CA ALA A 106 -13.31 -4.82 6.38
C ALA A 106 -13.42 -4.66 4.85
N PHE A 107 -14.61 -4.83 4.28
CA PHE A 107 -14.83 -4.59 2.85
C PHE A 107 -14.78 -3.10 2.49
N CYS A 108 -15.23 -2.19 3.36
CA CYS A 108 -15.03 -0.75 3.18
C CYS A 108 -13.54 -0.39 3.20
N THR A 109 -12.77 -0.98 4.11
CA THR A 109 -11.31 -0.83 4.17
C THR A 109 -10.66 -1.37 2.90
N ALA A 110 -11.11 -2.51 2.39
CA ALA A 110 -10.66 -3.08 1.12
C ALA A 110 -10.94 -2.19 -0.09
N ALA A 111 -12.13 -1.60 -0.17
CA ALA A 111 -12.48 -0.65 -1.23
C ALA A 111 -11.60 0.60 -1.16
N GLY A 112 -11.41 1.16 0.04
CA GLY A 112 -10.55 2.33 0.26
C GLY A 112 -9.09 2.07 -0.10
N LEU A 113 -8.54 0.92 0.32
CA LEU A 113 -7.17 0.53 0.01
C LEU A 113 -6.97 0.29 -1.49
N THR A 114 -7.93 -0.37 -2.14
CA THR A 114 -7.91 -0.60 -3.59
C THR A 114 -7.93 0.72 -4.37
N ALA A 115 -8.77 1.67 -3.95
CA ALA A 115 -8.78 3.02 -4.52
C ALA A 115 -7.45 3.77 -4.31
N GLY A 116 -6.87 3.66 -3.11
CA GLY A 116 -5.57 4.26 -2.81
C GLY A 116 -4.43 3.69 -3.64
N TYR A 117 -4.42 2.38 -3.89
CA TYR A 117 -3.44 1.76 -4.78
C TYR A 117 -3.66 2.13 -6.25
N LEU A 118 -4.91 2.32 -6.67
CA LEU A 118 -5.21 2.88 -7.99
C LEU A 118 -4.66 4.32 -8.13
N LEU A 119 -4.79 5.14 -7.09
CA LEU A 119 -4.23 6.49 -7.04
C LEU A 119 -2.69 6.48 -7.09
N LEU A 120 -2.03 5.62 -6.30
CA LEU A 120 -0.57 5.44 -6.36
C LEU A 120 -0.11 4.98 -7.76
N GLY A 121 -0.81 4.02 -8.37
CA GLY A 121 -0.53 3.57 -9.72
C GLY A 121 -0.73 4.66 -10.77
N ALA A 122 -1.82 5.44 -10.68
CA ALA A 122 -2.10 6.52 -11.61
C ALA A 122 -1.07 7.65 -11.49
N THR A 123 -0.72 8.06 -10.27
CA THR A 123 0.29 9.10 -10.04
C THR A 123 1.70 8.65 -10.43
N TRP A 124 2.03 7.37 -10.25
CA TRP A 124 3.24 6.78 -10.83
C TRP A 124 3.26 6.86 -12.35
N LEU A 125 2.14 6.54 -13.02
CA LEU A 125 2.05 6.64 -14.47
C LEU A 125 2.21 8.09 -14.97
N ILE A 126 1.71 9.09 -14.24
CA ILE A 126 1.93 10.52 -14.59
C ILE A 126 3.44 10.83 -14.61
N MET A 127 4.19 10.30 -13.64
CA MET A 127 5.65 10.47 -13.59
C MET A 127 6.39 9.69 -14.68
N LYS A 128 5.91 8.49 -15.03
CA LYS A 128 6.62 7.56 -15.91
C LYS A 128 6.16 7.53 -17.36
N THR A 129 5.12 8.26 -17.74
CA THR A 129 4.58 8.26 -19.10
C THR A 129 4.50 9.67 -19.69
N GLU A 130 4.36 9.75 -21.01
CA GLU A 130 4.29 10.99 -21.79
C GLU A 130 3.03 11.04 -22.67
N GLY A 131 2.68 12.23 -23.13
CA GLY A 131 1.65 12.47 -24.14
C GLY A 131 0.25 12.00 -23.73
N ALA A 132 -0.46 11.33 -24.65
CA ALA A 132 -1.85 10.94 -24.44
C ALA A 132 -2.05 9.98 -23.25
N LEU A 133 -1.08 9.11 -22.98
CA LEU A 133 -1.16 8.17 -21.85
C LEU A 133 -1.00 8.91 -20.51
N GLN A 134 -0.11 9.89 -20.45
CA GLN A 134 0.10 10.72 -19.27
C GLN A 134 -1.17 11.53 -18.93
N LEU A 135 -1.83 12.11 -19.92
CA LEU A 135 -3.09 12.84 -19.72
C LEU A 135 -4.23 11.93 -19.25
N ARG A 136 -4.29 10.69 -19.76
CA ARG A 136 -5.23 9.67 -19.25
C ARG A 136 -4.93 9.29 -17.80
N ALA A 137 -3.64 9.17 -17.44
CA ALA A 137 -3.24 8.90 -16.06
C ALA A 137 -3.67 10.00 -15.09
N VAL A 138 -3.63 11.28 -15.52
CA VAL A 138 -4.18 12.40 -14.73
C VAL A 138 -5.68 12.24 -14.49
N GLN A 139 -6.46 11.82 -15.49
CA GLN A 139 -7.90 11.59 -15.32
C GLN A 139 -8.18 10.45 -14.34
N TRP A 140 -7.44 9.33 -14.46
CA TRP A 140 -7.55 8.22 -13.52
C TRP A 140 -7.15 8.61 -12.10
N ALA A 141 -6.10 9.43 -11.94
CA ALA A 141 -5.69 9.96 -10.64
C ALA A 141 -6.78 10.85 -10.03
N ARG A 142 -7.42 11.73 -10.81
CA ARG A 142 -8.51 12.59 -10.31
C ARG A 142 -9.73 11.79 -9.86
N GLY A 143 -10.11 10.75 -10.63
CA GLY A 143 -11.21 9.86 -10.23
C GLY A 143 -10.89 9.09 -8.96
N SER A 144 -9.72 8.44 -8.92
CA SER A 144 -9.28 7.64 -7.76
C SER A 144 -8.99 8.46 -6.51
N LEU A 145 -8.63 9.74 -6.64
CA LEU A 145 -8.41 10.65 -5.51
C LEU A 145 -9.64 10.76 -4.62
N TRP A 146 -10.82 10.99 -5.21
CA TRP A 146 -12.06 11.12 -4.45
C TRP A 146 -12.46 9.80 -3.78
N PHE A 147 -12.33 8.67 -4.47
CA PHE A 147 -12.60 7.36 -3.86
C PHE A 147 -11.61 7.04 -2.73
N THR A 148 -10.35 7.43 -2.86
CA THR A 148 -9.33 7.28 -1.81
C THR A 148 -9.65 8.18 -0.61
N ALA A 149 -10.00 9.44 -0.85
CA ALA A 149 -10.38 10.38 0.21
C ALA A 149 -11.63 9.90 0.97
N LEU A 150 -12.65 9.41 0.25
CA LEU A 150 -13.83 8.80 0.85
C LEU A 150 -13.47 7.55 1.66
N GLY A 151 -12.60 6.69 1.14
CA GLY A 151 -12.13 5.49 1.84
C GLY A 151 -11.37 5.83 3.13
N VAL A 152 -10.42 6.76 3.07
CA VAL A 152 -9.67 7.23 4.25
C VAL A 152 -10.60 7.88 5.27
N ALA A 153 -11.53 8.73 4.84
CA ALA A 153 -12.51 9.36 5.73
C ALA A 153 -13.44 8.31 6.37
N ALA A 154 -13.99 7.38 5.59
CA ALA A 154 -14.87 6.33 6.07
C ALA A 154 -14.17 5.43 7.10
N VAL A 155 -12.94 4.98 6.82
CA VAL A 155 -12.16 4.17 7.76
C VAL A 155 -11.81 4.97 9.01
N SER A 156 -11.38 6.23 8.87
CA SER A 156 -11.02 7.07 10.01
C SER A 156 -12.22 7.37 10.92
N LEU A 157 -13.41 7.57 10.36
CA LEU A 157 -14.64 7.80 11.12
C LEU A 157 -15.21 6.51 11.74
N ALA A 158 -15.11 5.38 11.04
CA ALA A 158 -15.64 4.11 11.52
C ALA A 158 -14.72 3.43 12.54
N THR A 159 -13.41 3.67 12.50
CA THR A 159 -12.45 3.00 13.40
C THR A 159 -12.75 3.25 14.90
N PRO A 160 -13.02 4.49 15.36
CA PRO A 160 -13.39 4.74 16.75
C PRO A 160 -14.71 4.08 17.18
N TRP A 161 -15.65 3.90 16.24
CA TRP A 161 -16.90 3.19 16.53
C TRP A 161 -16.72 1.69 16.71
N VAL A 162 -15.79 1.10 15.95
CA VAL A 162 -15.55 -0.34 15.98
C VAL A 162 -14.54 -0.72 17.07
N SER A 163 -13.73 0.23 17.54
CA SER A 163 -12.73 0.01 18.59
C SER A 163 -12.76 1.12 19.64
N ALA A 164 -13.37 0.83 20.80
CA ALA A 164 -13.40 1.72 21.95
C ALA A 164 -12.00 2.15 22.40
N ARG A 165 -11.01 1.26 22.28
CA ARG A 165 -9.61 1.57 22.56
C ARG A 165 -9.06 2.67 21.65
N VAL A 166 -9.35 2.60 20.35
CA VAL A 166 -8.90 3.61 19.41
C VAL A 166 -9.62 4.93 19.69
N PHE A 167 -10.90 4.88 20.05
CA PHE A 167 -11.64 6.04 20.52
C PHE A 167 -10.95 6.71 21.72
N ASP A 168 -10.66 5.97 22.78
CA ASP A 168 -10.01 6.51 23.97
C ASP A 168 -8.64 7.10 23.65
N LYS A 169 -7.84 6.42 22.80
CA LYS A 169 -6.55 6.94 22.37
C LYS A 169 -6.64 8.22 21.57
N TRP A 170 -7.62 8.36 20.70
CA TRP A 170 -7.72 9.51 19.79
C TRP A 170 -8.37 10.72 20.45
N PHE A 171 -9.34 10.50 21.33
CA PHE A 171 -10.15 11.58 21.89
C PHE A 171 -9.79 11.95 23.33
N ALA A 172 -8.99 11.16 24.05
CA ALA A 172 -8.47 11.56 25.36
C ALA A 172 -7.40 12.65 25.24
N LEU A 173 -7.38 13.58 26.19
CA LEU A 173 -6.30 14.55 26.34
C LEU A 173 -5.09 13.88 27.04
N PRO A 174 -3.85 14.16 26.60
CA PRO A 174 -3.43 15.15 25.59
C PRO A 174 -3.41 14.62 24.13
N ASN A 175 -3.68 13.33 23.91
CA ASN A 175 -3.52 12.68 22.60
C ASN A 175 -4.35 13.34 21.49
N LEU A 176 -5.54 13.84 21.79
CA LEU A 176 -6.36 14.57 20.82
C LEU A 176 -5.59 15.73 20.16
N ILE A 177 -4.86 16.52 20.96
CA ILE A 177 -4.09 17.66 20.46
C ILE A 177 -2.87 17.19 19.68
N LEU A 178 -2.20 16.13 20.17
CA LEU A 178 -1.01 15.56 19.53
C LEU A 178 -1.32 14.87 18.20
N LEU A 179 -2.49 14.27 18.07
CA LEU A 179 -2.92 13.52 16.87
C LEU A 179 -3.71 14.38 15.88
N ALA A 180 -4.30 15.51 16.30
CA ALA A 180 -5.04 16.43 15.43
C ALA A 180 -4.28 16.88 14.16
N PRO A 181 -2.94 17.06 14.15
CA PRO A 181 -2.21 17.36 12.92
C PRO A 181 -2.33 16.28 11.85
N VAL A 182 -2.50 15.01 12.20
CA VAL A 182 -2.56 13.89 11.24
C VAL A 182 -3.73 14.03 10.25
N PRO A 183 -5.01 14.15 10.69
CA PRO A 183 -6.12 14.35 9.77
C PRO A 183 -6.04 15.70 9.04
N LEU A 184 -5.54 16.76 9.69
CA LEU A 184 -5.39 18.08 9.07
C LEU A 184 -4.40 18.06 7.91
N VAL A 185 -3.22 17.47 8.12
CA VAL A 185 -2.21 17.29 7.07
C VAL A 185 -2.73 16.36 5.98
N THR A 186 -3.46 15.31 6.32
CA THR A 186 -4.06 14.41 5.32
C THR A 186 -5.04 15.16 4.41
N VAL A 187 -5.93 15.99 4.98
CA VAL A 187 -6.85 16.84 4.20
C VAL A 187 -6.09 17.85 3.34
N ALA A 188 -5.06 18.49 3.90
CA ALA A 188 -4.21 19.43 3.16
C ALA A 188 -3.50 18.75 1.97
N LEU A 189 -3.01 17.52 2.15
CA LEU A 189 -2.39 16.73 1.08
C LEU A 189 -3.41 16.36 0.00
N PHE A 190 -4.62 15.93 0.35
CA PHE A 190 -5.68 15.69 -0.64
C PHE A 190 -6.00 16.95 -1.44
N GLY A 191 -6.10 18.11 -0.78
CA GLY A 191 -6.32 19.41 -1.42
C GLY A 191 -5.17 19.81 -2.34
N LEU A 192 -3.92 19.62 -1.91
CA LEU A 192 -2.72 19.86 -2.72
C LEU A 192 -2.70 18.96 -3.96
N ILE A 193 -2.99 17.67 -3.81
CA ILE A 193 -3.01 16.72 -4.92
C ILE A 193 -4.10 17.10 -5.92
N ASP A 194 -5.33 17.41 -5.47
CA ASP A 194 -6.41 17.85 -6.37
C ASP A 194 -6.03 19.14 -7.12
N TRP A 195 -5.43 20.10 -6.42
CA TRP A 195 -4.95 21.34 -7.02
C TRP A 195 -3.88 21.11 -8.09
N VAL A 196 -2.88 20.26 -7.81
CA VAL A 196 -1.84 19.92 -8.80
C VAL A 196 -2.44 19.16 -9.98
N LEU A 197 -3.28 18.16 -9.74
CA LEU A 197 -3.90 17.35 -10.80
C LEU A 197 -4.81 18.16 -11.74
N ARG A 198 -5.42 19.25 -11.27
CA ARG A 198 -6.19 20.17 -12.12
C ARG A 198 -5.31 21.02 -13.03
N ARG A 199 -4.10 21.35 -12.60
CA ARG A 199 -3.15 22.20 -13.35
C ARG A 199 -2.27 21.41 -14.32
N LEU A 200 -1.96 20.16 -13.99
CA LEU A 200 -1.08 19.30 -14.78
C LEU A 200 -1.42 19.20 -16.28
N PRO A 201 -2.69 19.06 -16.72
CA PRO A 201 -3.00 18.99 -18.15
C PRO A 201 -2.54 20.22 -18.94
N GLN A 202 -2.67 21.42 -18.35
CA GLN A 202 -2.23 22.67 -18.97
C GLN A 202 -0.70 22.81 -18.96
N GLN A 203 -0.03 22.37 -17.89
CA GLN A 203 1.43 22.42 -17.78
C GLN A 203 2.11 21.44 -18.74
N ILE A 204 1.61 20.20 -18.81
CA ILE A 204 2.07 19.19 -19.77
C ILE A 204 1.91 19.72 -21.21
N GLY A 205 0.80 20.39 -21.52
CA GLY A 205 0.59 21.02 -22.83
C GLY A 205 1.58 22.16 -23.15
N LYS A 206 2.19 22.78 -22.14
CA LYS A 206 3.26 23.79 -22.27
C LYS A 206 4.67 23.20 -22.21
N GLY A 207 4.80 21.89 -22.03
CA GLY A 207 6.09 21.22 -21.82
C GLY A 207 6.68 21.38 -20.41
N ASP A 208 5.92 21.91 -19.45
CA ASP A 208 6.34 22.03 -18.05
C ASP A 208 5.93 20.77 -17.27
N GLU A 209 6.92 19.98 -16.85
CA GLU A 209 6.72 18.76 -16.07
C GLU A 209 7.22 18.86 -14.62
N HIS A 210 7.56 20.04 -14.11
CA HIS A 210 8.18 20.16 -12.78
C HIS A 210 7.29 19.65 -11.63
N LEU A 211 5.97 19.64 -11.79
CA LEU A 211 5.02 19.21 -10.75
C LEU A 211 4.55 17.76 -10.90
N VAL A 212 5.04 16.98 -11.88
CA VAL A 212 4.55 15.60 -12.13
C VAL A 212 4.80 14.64 -10.97
N TRP A 213 5.82 14.90 -10.15
CA TRP A 213 6.18 14.09 -8.98
C TRP A 213 5.31 14.36 -7.76
N ALA A 214 4.76 15.57 -7.63
CA ALA A 214 4.07 16.02 -6.43
C ALA A 214 2.84 15.16 -6.07
N PRO A 215 1.97 14.73 -7.01
CA PRO A 215 0.85 13.85 -6.70
C PRO A 215 1.27 12.50 -6.14
N PHE A 216 2.37 11.92 -6.65
CA PHE A 216 2.88 10.64 -6.17
C PHE A 216 3.44 10.75 -4.76
N VAL A 217 4.29 11.75 -4.50
CA VAL A 217 4.86 11.98 -3.16
C VAL A 217 3.77 12.35 -2.16
N GLY A 218 2.80 13.18 -2.54
CA GLY A 218 1.65 13.50 -1.69
C GLY A 218 0.81 12.26 -1.36
N THR A 219 0.56 11.40 -2.35
CA THR A 219 -0.17 10.14 -2.12
C THR A 219 0.63 9.21 -1.20
N ALA A 220 1.94 9.05 -1.43
CA ALA A 220 2.79 8.26 -0.55
C ALA A 220 2.82 8.80 0.89
N ALA A 221 2.85 10.12 1.06
CA ALA A 221 2.77 10.76 2.37
C ALA A 221 1.43 10.48 3.07
N ILE A 222 0.30 10.48 2.36
CA ILE A 222 -1.00 10.08 2.93
C ILE A 222 -0.95 8.63 3.41
N PHE A 223 -0.38 7.71 2.63
CA PHE A 223 -0.23 6.31 3.02
C PHE A 223 0.67 6.15 4.25
N LEU A 224 1.79 6.89 4.32
CA LEU A 224 2.68 6.89 5.49
C LEU A 224 1.96 7.43 6.73
N LEU A 225 1.22 8.54 6.61
CA LEU A 225 0.44 9.10 7.72
C LEU A 225 -0.64 8.12 8.22
N ALA A 226 -1.40 7.51 7.30
CA ALA A 226 -2.41 6.51 7.64
C ALA A 226 -1.80 5.28 8.33
N PHE A 227 -0.67 4.78 7.80
CA PHE A 227 0.05 3.65 8.39
C PHE A 227 0.59 3.98 9.79
N ASN A 228 1.23 5.14 9.97
CA ASN A 228 1.75 5.56 11.28
C ASN A 228 0.62 5.81 12.28
N GLY A 229 -0.48 6.43 11.85
CA GLY A 229 -1.66 6.63 12.68
C GLY A 229 -2.25 5.30 13.16
N LEU A 230 -2.31 4.30 12.27
CA LEU A 230 -2.74 2.96 12.64
C LEU A 230 -1.74 2.25 13.57
N ALA A 231 -0.45 2.32 13.28
CA ALA A 231 0.60 1.69 14.10
C ALA A 231 0.57 2.24 15.52
N TYR A 232 0.46 3.56 15.68
CA TYR A 232 0.29 4.22 16.98
C TYR A 232 -1.00 3.78 17.69
N SER A 233 -2.10 3.65 16.94
CA SER A 233 -3.40 3.25 17.49
C SER A 233 -3.39 1.83 18.05
N LEU A 234 -2.67 0.91 17.40
CA LEU A 234 -2.62 -0.50 17.80
C LEU A 234 -1.51 -0.81 18.81
N PHE A 235 -0.40 -0.07 18.79
CA PHE A 235 0.70 -0.22 19.76
C PHE A 235 0.20 -0.19 21.22
N PRO A 236 0.70 -1.02 22.16
CA PRO A 236 1.76 -2.01 22.02
C PRO A 236 1.28 -3.40 21.55
N TYR A 237 0.08 -3.52 20.99
CA TYR A 237 -0.51 -4.83 20.68
C TYR A 237 -0.21 -5.26 19.24
N LEU A 238 0.38 -6.45 19.10
CA LEU A 238 0.53 -7.12 17.81
C LEU A 238 -0.71 -7.94 17.46
N VAL A 239 -1.40 -8.49 18.46
CA VAL A 239 -2.73 -9.07 18.31
C VAL A 239 -3.66 -8.32 19.27
N VAL A 240 -4.59 -7.54 18.72
CA VAL A 240 -5.48 -6.66 19.49
C VAL A 240 -6.19 -7.46 20.59
N ASP A 241 -6.12 -6.95 21.81
CA ASP A 241 -6.66 -7.54 23.05
C ASP A 241 -6.11 -8.93 23.43
N ARG A 242 -5.03 -9.42 22.81
CA ARG A 242 -4.47 -10.76 23.12
C ARG A 242 -2.97 -10.81 23.36
N LEU A 243 -2.17 -10.23 22.48
CA LEU A 243 -0.70 -10.30 22.57
C LEU A 243 -0.09 -8.92 22.33
N ASP A 244 0.64 -8.45 23.34
CA ASP A 244 1.52 -7.29 23.19
C ASP A 244 2.90 -7.66 22.62
N ILE A 245 3.68 -6.66 22.25
CA ILE A 245 5.02 -6.84 21.67
C ILE A 245 5.97 -7.60 22.59
N TRP A 246 5.81 -7.53 23.92
CA TRP A 246 6.71 -8.17 24.87
C TRP A 246 6.33 -9.63 25.09
N GLN A 247 5.04 -9.92 25.15
CA GLN A 247 4.50 -11.27 25.23
C GLN A 247 4.74 -12.07 23.96
N ALA A 248 4.69 -11.42 22.80
CA ALA A 248 4.86 -12.08 21.51
C ALA A 248 6.33 -12.25 21.09
N ALA A 249 7.26 -11.54 21.73
CA ALA A 249 8.66 -11.50 21.34
C ALA A 249 9.37 -12.85 21.52
N SER A 250 10.23 -13.17 20.56
CA SER A 250 11.21 -14.26 20.68
C SER A 250 12.24 -13.99 21.78
N ALA A 251 13.00 -15.03 22.14
CA ALA A 251 14.10 -14.93 23.09
C ALA A 251 15.10 -13.82 22.71
N PRO A 252 15.65 -13.06 23.67
CA PRO A 252 16.57 -11.94 23.41
C PRO A 252 17.75 -12.33 22.52
N GLU A 253 18.31 -13.53 22.68
CA GLU A 253 19.44 -14.02 21.90
C GLU A 253 19.07 -14.17 20.41
N SER A 254 17.88 -14.69 20.12
CA SER A 254 17.37 -14.78 18.75
C SER A 254 17.10 -13.40 18.14
N LEU A 255 16.59 -12.46 18.94
CA LEU A 255 16.36 -11.08 18.49
C LEU A 255 17.67 -10.34 18.22
N GLN A 256 18.70 -10.53 19.05
CA GLN A 256 20.03 -9.95 18.83
C GLN A 256 20.66 -10.49 17.55
N PHE A 257 20.58 -11.80 17.32
CA PHE A 257 21.06 -12.41 16.07
C PHE A 257 20.32 -11.83 14.85
N MET A 258 18.99 -11.74 14.92
CA MET A 258 18.19 -11.11 13.87
C MET A 258 18.59 -9.65 13.64
N LEU A 259 18.78 -8.87 14.70
CA LEU A 259 19.13 -7.45 14.62
C LEU A 259 20.40 -7.24 13.80
N VAL A 260 21.43 -8.08 14.00
CA VAL A 260 22.66 -8.03 13.20
C VAL A 260 22.34 -8.24 11.72
N GLY A 261 21.54 -9.25 11.39
CA GLY A 261 21.08 -9.50 10.02
C GLY A 261 20.32 -8.31 9.44
N VAL A 262 19.40 -7.73 10.19
CA VAL A 262 18.59 -6.57 9.78
C VAL A 262 19.45 -5.34 9.53
N VAL A 263 20.41 -5.04 10.41
CA VAL A 263 21.32 -3.88 10.29
C VAL A 263 22.22 -3.98 9.06
N ILE A 264 22.52 -5.18 8.56
CA ILE A 264 23.31 -5.37 7.33
C ILE A 264 22.40 -5.41 6.10
N VAL A 265 21.34 -6.22 6.15
CA VAL A 265 20.49 -6.51 5.00
C VAL A 265 19.60 -5.34 4.65
N LEU A 266 18.94 -4.67 5.61
CA LEU A 266 18.05 -3.54 5.29
C LEU A 266 18.79 -2.38 4.60
N PRO A 267 19.94 -1.89 5.08
CA PRO A 267 20.68 -0.83 4.38
C PRO A 267 21.13 -1.26 2.99
N THR A 268 21.53 -2.53 2.82
CA THR A 268 21.89 -3.06 1.51
C THR A 268 20.68 -3.06 0.56
N ILE A 269 19.51 -3.47 1.06
CA ILE A 269 18.26 -3.47 0.29
C ILE A 269 17.88 -2.04 -0.15
N VAL A 270 17.95 -1.10 0.80
CA VAL A 270 17.68 0.31 0.54
C VAL A 270 18.67 0.88 -0.46
N ALA A 271 19.97 0.59 -0.32
CA ALA A 271 21.01 1.09 -1.21
C ALA A 271 20.82 0.64 -2.66
N TYR A 272 20.56 -0.67 -2.90
CA TYR A 272 20.31 -1.13 -4.26
C TYR A 272 18.98 -0.58 -4.80
N THR A 273 17.96 -0.40 -3.93
CA THR A 273 16.67 0.18 -4.36
C THR A 273 16.88 1.62 -4.82
N ILE A 274 17.58 2.45 -4.04
CA ILE A 274 17.93 3.82 -4.44
C ILE A 274 18.72 3.82 -5.76
N TYR A 275 19.69 2.92 -5.89
CA TYR A 275 20.46 2.77 -7.12
C TYR A 275 19.58 2.42 -8.31
N ALA A 276 18.67 1.43 -8.18
CA ALA A 276 17.74 1.05 -9.24
C ALA A 276 16.83 2.22 -9.65
N TYR A 277 16.29 2.96 -8.69
CA TYR A 277 15.47 4.15 -8.97
C TYR A 277 16.26 5.27 -9.65
N LYS A 278 17.56 5.42 -9.34
CA LYS A 278 18.45 6.37 -10.00
C LYS A 278 18.80 5.95 -11.42
N VAL A 279 19.08 4.66 -11.66
CA VAL A 279 19.40 4.11 -12.98
C VAL A 279 18.19 4.18 -13.91
N PHE A 280 17.01 3.79 -13.42
CA PHE A 280 15.75 3.84 -14.15
C PHE A 280 15.00 5.15 -13.89
N HIS A 281 15.73 6.23 -13.66
CA HIS A 281 15.18 7.58 -13.58
C HIS A 281 14.70 8.02 -14.98
N GLY A 282 13.64 8.84 -15.02
CA GLY A 282 13.03 9.29 -16.27
C GLY A 282 11.82 8.46 -16.71
N LYS A 283 11.37 8.78 -17.92
CA LYS A 283 10.12 8.29 -18.52
C LYS A 283 10.33 6.90 -19.14
N ALA A 284 9.33 6.05 -19.03
CA ALA A 284 9.39 4.70 -19.56
C ALA A 284 9.14 4.72 -21.07
N THR A 285 10.12 4.25 -21.83
CA THR A 285 10.00 4.02 -23.28
C THR A 285 9.44 2.63 -23.58
N GLU A 286 9.03 2.39 -24.83
CA GLU A 286 8.67 1.04 -25.25
C GLU A 286 9.86 0.08 -25.12
N LEU A 287 9.62 -1.11 -24.57
CA LEU A 287 10.61 -2.17 -24.48
C LEU A 287 10.90 -2.67 -25.90
N ARG A 288 12.02 -2.24 -26.49
CA ARG A 288 12.57 -2.83 -27.71
C ARG A 288 13.48 -3.99 -27.32
N TYR A 289 12.97 -5.20 -27.48
CA TYR A 289 13.81 -6.40 -27.45
C TYR A 289 14.31 -6.63 -28.87
N TYR A 290 15.62 -6.51 -29.08
CA TYR A 290 16.29 -6.96 -30.31
C TYR A 290 16.38 -8.48 -30.33
#